data_AF-A0A644SY00-F1
#
_entry.id   AF-A0A644SY00-F1
#
_cell.length_a   1.000
_cell.length_b   1.000
_cell.length_c   1.000
_cell.angle_alpha   90.00
_cell.angle_beta   90.00
_cell.angle_gamma   90.00
#
_symmetry.space_group_name_H-M   'P 1'
#
loop_
_entity.id
_entity.type
_entity.pdbx_description
1 polymer ?
#
loop_
_entity_poly.entity_id
_entity_poly.type
_entity_poly.pdbx_seq_one_letter_code
_entity_poly.pdbx_strand_id
1 'polypeptide(L)' 'MKVSGGETLIVTLGNEERRWKVSAVDSRVVKLFEEDGKYRQMPYVNLEAMMSQGCVKVEKKPFPE' A
#
# COMPACT_ATOMS: atom_id res chain seq x y z
N MET A 1 10.95 6.34 -2.82
CA MET A 1 9.96 7.03 -1.95
C MET A 1 9.81 6.19 -0.69
N LYS A 2 9.72 6.78 0.51
CA LYS A 2 9.56 6.00 1.77
C LYS A 2 8.09 5.97 2.17
N VAL A 3 7.58 4.77 2.45
CA VAL A 3 6.22 4.55 2.94
C VAL A 3 6.23 4.45 4.46
N SER A 4 5.21 4.96 5.11
CA SER A 4 5.06 4.95 6.56
C SER A 4 3.65 4.50 7.00
N GLY A 5 3.53 4.08 8.26
CA GLY A 5 2.24 3.71 8.84
C GLY A 5 1.26 4.89 8.80
N GLY A 6 0.01 4.60 8.46
CA GLY A 6 -1.08 5.57 8.33
C GLY A 6 -1.33 6.07 6.91
N GLU A 7 -0.42 5.80 5.96
CA GLU A 7 -0.60 6.22 4.55
C GLU A 7 -1.60 5.33 3.80
N THR A 8 -2.25 5.91 2.79
CA THR A 8 -3.11 5.19 1.85
C THR A 8 -2.38 4.97 0.54
N LEU A 9 -2.37 3.75 0.04
CA LEU A 9 -1.83 3.35 -1.25
C LEU A 9 -2.98 3.15 -2.23
N ILE A 10 -2.94 3.82 -3.37
CA ILE A 10 -3.77 3.51 -4.53
C ILE A 10 -2.97 2.56 -5.40
N VAL A 11 -3.44 1.32 -5.52
CA VAL A 11 -2.74 0.24 -6.22
C VAL A 11 -3.52 -0.14 -7.46
N THR A 12 -2.88 -0.01 -8.62
CA THR A 12 -3.43 -0.43 -9.91
C THR A 12 -2.99 -1.86 -10.19
N LEU A 13 -3.94 -2.80 -10.20
CA LEU A 13 -3.72 -4.20 -10.54
C LEU A 13 -4.55 -4.53 -11.79
N GLY A 14 -3.88 -4.59 -12.95
CA GLY A 14 -4.56 -4.71 -14.23
C GLY A 14 -5.40 -3.46 -14.52
N ASN A 15 -6.72 -3.61 -14.68
CA ASN A 15 -7.65 -2.51 -14.93
C ASN A 15 -8.41 -2.05 -13.66
N GLU A 16 -8.06 -2.57 -12.49
CA GLU A 16 -8.69 -2.20 -11.23
C GLU A 16 -7.76 -1.34 -10.39
N GLU A 17 -8.29 -0.27 -9.80
CA GLU A 17 -7.64 0.46 -8.71
C GLU A 17 -8.21 -0.03 -7.38
N ARG A 18 -7.32 -0.28 -6.42
CA ARG A 18 -7.67 -0.69 -5.05
C ARG A 18 -6.99 0.22 -4.05
N ARG A 19 -7.66 0.53 -2.94
CA ARG A 19 -7.01 1.28 -1.85
C ARG A 19 -6.52 0.34 -0.77
N TRP A 20 -5.28 0.51 -0.34
CA TRP A 20 -4.69 -0.18 0.80
C TRP A 20 -4.20 0.80 1.85
N LYS A 21 -4.55 0.60 3.11
CA LYS A 21 -4.02 1.38 4.23
C LYS A 21 -2.78 0.73 4.81
N VAL A 22 -1.69 1.47 4.93
CA VAL A 22 -0.47 1.01 5.58
C VAL A 22 -0.70 1.00 7.08
N SER A 23 -0.71 -0.20 7.66
CA SER A 23 -0.82 -0.38 9.11
C SER A 23 0.54 -0.16 9.78
N ALA A 24 1.58 -0.78 9.23
CA ALA A 24 2.94 -0.66 9.74
C ALA A 24 3.96 -1.01 8.64
N VAL A 25 5.16 -0.47 8.79
CA VAL A 25 6.31 -0.81 7.96
C VAL A 25 7.41 -1.29 8.90
N ASP A 26 7.71 -2.58 8.83
CA ASP A 26 8.85 -3.20 9.48
C ASP A 26 10.03 -3.20 8.50
N SER A 27 11.25 -3.44 8.98
CA SER A 27 12.48 -3.33 8.17
C SER A 27 12.50 -4.11 6.84
N ARG A 28 11.70 -5.17 6.71
CA ARG A 28 11.60 -5.99 5.49
C ARG A 28 10.17 -6.23 5.00
N VAL A 29 9.15 -5.82 5.76
CA VAL A 29 7.76 -6.21 5.53
C VAL A 29 6.86 -5.00 5.69
N VAL A 30 5.93 -4.82 4.77
CA VAL A 30 4.84 -3.86 4.88
C VAL A 30 3.54 -4.58 5.21
N LYS A 31 2.80 -4.04 6.17
CA LYS A 31 1.51 -4.54 6.64
C LYS A 31 0.42 -3.59 6.18
N LEU A 32 -0.64 -4.14 5.58
CA LEU A 32 -1.65 -3.41 4.82
C LEU A 32 -3.04 -3.90 5.21
N PHE A 33 -4.01 -2.99 5.19
CA PHE A 33 -5.43 -3.32 5.17
C PHE A 33 -6.03 -2.94 3.83
N GLU A 34 -6.82 -3.83 3.23
CA GLU A 34 -7.57 -3.58 2.01
C GLU A 34 -8.90 -2.87 2.33
N GLU A 35 -9.58 -2.30 1.33
CA GLU A 35 -10.89 -1.63 1.49
C GLU A 35 -11.97 -2.56 2.05
N ASP A 36 -11.88 -3.86 1.79
CA ASP A 36 -12.80 -4.86 2.34
C ASP A 36 -12.45 -5.31 3.77
N GLY A 37 -11.48 -4.65 4.41
CA GLY A 37 -11.00 -4.96 5.75
C GLY A 37 -10.04 -6.14 5.82
N LYS A 38 -9.68 -6.77 4.68
CA LYS A 38 -8.70 -7.85 4.68
C LYS A 38 -7.32 -7.34 5.04
N TYR A 39 -6.66 -8.10 5.91
CA TYR A 39 -5.26 -7.87 6.24
C TYR A 39 -4.35 -8.56 5.22
N ARG A 40 -3.31 -7.85 4.78
CA ARG A 40 -2.25 -8.37 3.92
C ARG A 40 -0.88 -7.94 4.43
N GLN A 41 0.12 -8.78 4.19
CA GLN A 41 1.52 -8.40 4.36
C GLN A 41 2.32 -8.80 3.13
N MET A 42 3.35 -8.03 2.79
CA MET A 42 4.27 -8.37 1.72
C MET A 42 5.68 -7.88 2.03
N PRO A 43 6.72 -8.48 1.41
CA PRO A 43 8.07 -7.92 1.46
C PRO A 43 8.08 -6.47 0.96
N TYR A 44 8.80 -5.58 1.66
CA TYR A 44 8.91 -4.18 1.29
C TYR A 44 9.48 -4.00 -0.13
N VAL A 45 10.42 -4.89 -0.52
CA VAL A 45 11.00 -4.91 -1.87
C VAL A 45 9.96 -5.11 -2.98
N ASN A 46 8.86 -5.83 -2.70
CA ASN A 46 7.78 -6.01 -3.68
C ASN A 46 7.00 -4.70 -3.84
N LEU A 47 6.71 -4.02 -2.72
CA LEU A 47 6.06 -2.72 -2.75
C LEU A 47 6.92 -1.68 -3.48
N GLU A 48 8.23 -1.67 -3.24
CA GLU A 48 9.17 -0.80 -3.96
C GLU A 48 9.20 -1.07 -5.47
N ALA A 49 9.16 -2.34 -5.87
CA ALA A 49 9.07 -2.72 -7.28
C ALA A 49 7.78 -2.20 -7.92
N MET A 50 6.63 -2.38 -7.25
CA MET A 50 5.33 -1.89 -7.72
C MET A 50 5.30 -0.36 -7.82
N MET A 51 5.91 0.35 -6.86
CA MET A 51 6.07 1.81 -6.91
C MET A 51 6.94 2.25 -8.09
N SER A 52 8.06 1.57 -8.31
CA SER A 52 8.99 1.88 -9.40
C SER A 52 8.37 1.62 -10.78
N GLN A 53 7.43 0.68 -10.87
CA GLN A 53 6.65 0.39 -12.06
C GLN A 53 5.47 1.36 -12.28
N GLY A 54 5.21 2.29 -11.34
CA GLY A 54 4.09 3.22 -11.42
C GLY A 54 2.73 2.61 -11.07
N CYS A 55 2.70 1.37 -10.55
CA CYS A 55 1.48 0.68 -10.15
C CYS A 55 0.93 1.15 -8.79
N VAL A 56 1.69 1.98 -8.05
CA VAL A 56 1.30 2.46 -6.73
C VAL A 56 1.45 3.97 -6.63
N LYS A 57 0.40 4.64 -6.18
CA LYS A 57 0.41 6.05 -5.78
C LYS A 57 0.16 6.16 -4.29
N VAL A 58 0.92 6.99 -3.59
CA VAL A 58 0.71 7.24 -2.16
C VAL A 58 -0.16 8.49 -2.01
N GLU A 59 -1.32 8.32 -1.38
CA GLU A 59 -2.17 9.42 -0.96
C GLU A 59 -1.91 9.74 0.50
N LYS A 60 -1.66 11.03 0.78
CA LYS A 60 -1.64 11.57 2.14
C LYS A 60 -3.03 11.76 2.74
N LYS A 61 -4.09 11.43 1.98
CA LYS A 61 -5.47 11.58 2.45
C LYS A 61 -5.87 10.36 3.30
N PRO A 62 -6.72 10.57 4.32
CA PRO A 62 -7.19 9.48 5.17
C PRO A 62 -7.92 8.43 4.35
N PHE A 63 -7.68 7.16 4.69
CA PHE A 63 -8.49 6.04 4.20
C PHE A 63 -9.95 6.30 4.61
N PRO A 64 -10.95 6.10 3.71
CA PRO A 64 -12.35 6.27 4.08
C PRO A 64 -12.68 5.35 5.27
N GLU A 65 -13.36 5.88 6.29
CA GLU A 65 -13.81 5.13 7.47
C GLU A 65 -14.92 4.12 7.14
#